data_AF-A0A8B7DZY2-F1
#
_entry.id   AF-A0A8B7DZY2-F1
#
_cell.length_a   1.000
_cell.length_b   1.000
_cell.length_c   1.000
_cell.angle_alpha   90.00
_cell.angle_beta   90.00
_cell.angle_gamma   90.00
#
_symmetry.space_group_name_H-M   'P 1'
#
loop_
_entity.id
_entity.type
_entity.pdbx_description
1 polymer ?
#
loop_
_entity_poly.entity_id
_entity_poly.type
_entity_poly.pdbx_seq_one_letter_code
_entity_poly.pdbx_strand_id
1 'polypeptide(L)'
;MFYGLPIKECRCIAFEMATINKISIPQKWHKNSMAGIDWMNNFRKRHPDLSLRTPEGCSLSRATSFNAHNVNIFFDKLKELLARSPIFANGTRIFNLDETGTITVQNPQKVLATKGVKSVC
;
A
#
# COMPACT_ATOMS: atom_id res chain seq x y z
N MET A 1 9.18 -3.41 2.24
CA MET A 1 8.24 -2.26 2.30
C MET A 1 7.24 -2.50 1.17
N PHE A 2 5.94 -2.54 1.49
CA PHE A 2 4.83 -3.24 0.79
C PHE A 2 4.84 -4.76 0.99
N TYR A 3 4.02 -5.23 1.94
CA TYR A 3 4.03 -6.62 2.43
C TYR A 3 2.89 -7.48 1.89
N GLY A 4 2.22 -7.04 0.81
CA GLY A 4 1.13 -7.82 0.27
C GLY A 4 1.00 -7.75 -1.23
N LEU A 5 0.49 -8.85 -1.78
CA LEU A 5 0.28 -9.04 -3.21
C LEU A 5 -1.23 -9.05 -3.53
N PRO A 6 -1.72 -8.29 -4.50
CA PRO A 6 -3.11 -8.38 -4.92
C PRO A 6 -3.49 -9.81 -5.35
N ILE A 7 -4.73 -10.24 -5.06
CA ILE A 7 -5.22 -11.58 -5.44
C ILE A 7 -4.99 -11.88 -6.94
N LYS A 8 -5.18 -10.87 -7.80
CA LYS A 8 -4.98 -11.02 -9.24
C LYS A 8 -3.53 -11.35 -9.57
N GLU A 9 -2.59 -10.62 -8.98
CA GLU A 9 -1.15 -10.85 -9.19
C GLU A 9 -0.71 -12.19 -8.63
N CYS A 10 -1.18 -12.60 -7.43
CA CYS A 10 -0.94 -13.95 -6.91
C CYS A 10 -1.33 -15.04 -7.92
N ARG A 11 -2.47 -14.85 -8.61
CA ARG A 11 -2.97 -15.80 -9.61
C ARG A 11 -2.15 -15.77 -10.91
N CYS A 12 -1.64 -14.61 -11.32
CA CYS A 12 -0.73 -14.51 -12.47
C CYS A 12 0.60 -15.20 -12.16
N ILE A 13 1.21 -14.91 -11.01
CA ILE A 13 2.47 -15.55 -10.59
C ILE A 13 2.32 -17.07 -10.50
N ALA A 14 1.18 -17.56 -10.01
CA ALA A 14 0.92 -19.00 -9.96
C ALA A 14 0.89 -19.66 -11.35
N PHE A 15 0.37 -18.96 -12.37
CA PHE A 15 0.39 -19.42 -13.75
C PHE A 15 1.81 -19.39 -14.33
N GLU A 16 2.54 -18.30 -14.12
CA GLU A 16 3.94 -18.17 -14.57
C GLU A 16 4.83 -19.24 -13.96
N MET A 17 4.75 -19.44 -12.64
CA MET A 17 5.53 -20.44 -11.93
C MET A 17 5.19 -21.85 -12.41
N ALA A 18 3.92 -22.16 -12.63
CA ALA A 18 3.53 -23.47 -13.15
C ALA A 18 4.05 -23.69 -14.59
N THR A 19 4.03 -22.65 -15.42
CA THR A 19 4.55 -22.70 -16.80
C THR A 19 6.07 -22.90 -16.82
N ILE A 20 6.81 -22.13 -16.02
CA ILE A 20 8.28 -22.24 -15.89
C ILE A 20 8.68 -23.64 -15.42
N ASN A 21 7.96 -24.19 -14.44
CA ASN A 21 8.24 -25.51 -13.89
C ASN A 21 7.61 -26.66 -14.68
N LYS A 22 6.97 -26.38 -15.83
CA LYS A 22 6.31 -27.36 -16.70
C LYS A 22 5.28 -28.22 -15.96
N ILE A 23 4.59 -27.63 -14.98
CA ILE A 23 3.52 -28.29 -14.23
C ILE A 23 2.26 -28.28 -15.10
N SER A 24 1.55 -29.41 -15.14
CA SER A 24 0.26 -29.50 -15.82
C SER A 24 -0.75 -28.55 -15.18
N ILE A 25 -1.33 -27.66 -15.99
CA ILE A 25 -2.31 -26.66 -15.56
C ILE A 25 -3.60 -26.77 -16.37
N PRO A 26 -4.76 -26.38 -15.79
CA PRO A 26 -6.03 -26.41 -16.51
C PRO A 26 -6.02 -25.50 -17.74
N GLN A 27 -6.61 -25.95 -18.85
CA GLN A 27 -6.74 -25.15 -20.09
C GLN A 27 -7.38 -23.78 -19.86
N LYS A 28 -8.31 -23.68 -18.90
CA LYS A 28 -8.95 -22.42 -18.49
C LYS A 28 -7.97 -21.34 -18.03
N TRP A 29 -6.79 -21.72 -17.51
CA TRP A 29 -5.78 -20.76 -17.03
C TRP A 29 -5.12 -20.00 -18.17
N HIS A 30 -4.98 -20.62 -19.35
CA HIS A 30 -4.33 -20.01 -20.51
C HIS A 30 -5.15 -18.87 -21.11
N LYS A 31 -6.49 -18.87 -20.97
CA LYS A 31 -7.35 -17.82 -21.54
C LYS A 31 -6.98 -16.41 -21.03
N ASN A 32 -6.64 -16.32 -19.75
CA ASN A 32 -6.34 -15.06 -19.06
C ASN A 32 -4.91 -15.03 -18.49
N SER A 33 -4.08 -16.02 -18.82
CA SER A 33 -2.74 -16.23 -18.25
C SER A 33 -2.71 -16.13 -16.71
N MET A 34 -3.70 -16.72 -16.05
CA MET A 34 -3.84 -16.64 -14.59
C MET A 34 -4.53 -17.88 -14.01
N ALA A 35 -4.17 -18.21 -12.77
CA ALA A 35 -4.83 -19.25 -12.01
C ALA A 35 -6.33 -18.97 -11.81
N GLY A 36 -7.15 -20.02 -11.64
CA GLY A 36 -8.57 -19.89 -11.34
C GLY A 36 -8.86 -19.33 -9.93
N ILE A 37 -10.09 -18.87 -9.69
CA ILE A 37 -10.52 -18.43 -8.36
C ILE A 37 -10.53 -19.58 -7.36
N ASP A 38 -10.88 -20.79 -7.82
CA ASP A 38 -10.88 -22.01 -7.00
C ASP A 38 -9.48 -22.34 -6.49
N TRP A 39 -8.48 -22.16 -7.35
CA TRP A 39 -7.08 -22.32 -6.95
C TRP A 39 -6.69 -21.32 -5.87
N MET A 40 -7.09 -20.05 -6.00
CA MET A 40 -6.82 -19.02 -4.99
C MET A 40 -7.47 -19.35 -3.65
N ASN A 41 -8.71 -19.83 -3.67
CA ASN A 41 -9.43 -20.24 -2.46
C ASN A 41 -8.73 -21.43 -1.77
N ASN A 42 -8.32 -22.44 -2.54
CA ASN A 42 -7.58 -23.58 -2.01
C ASN A 42 -6.16 -23.23 -1.55
N PHE A 43 -5.51 -22.27 -2.20
CA PHE A 43 -4.21 -21.74 -1.77
C PHE A 43 -4.33 -21.07 -0.39
N ARG A 44 -5.34 -20.20 -0.20
CA ARG A 44 -5.59 -19.57 1.11
C ARG A 44 -5.96 -20.57 2.20
N LYS A 45 -6.69 -21.65 1.86
CA LYS A 45 -6.99 -22.73 2.82
C LYS A 45 -5.74 -23.48 3.27
N ARG A 46 -4.77 -23.68 2.37
CA ARG A 46 -3.48 -24.34 2.66
C ARG A 46 -2.49 -23.44 3.42
N HIS A 47 -2.64 -22.12 3.28
CA HIS A 47 -1.80 -21.12 3.92
C HIS A 47 -2.62 -20.24 4.88
N PRO A 48 -3.02 -20.79 6.06
CA PRO A 48 -3.82 -20.06 7.06
C PRO A 48 -3.06 -18.91 7.73
N ASP A 49 -1.75 -18.86 7.53
CA ASP A 49 -0.84 -17.77 7.85
C ASP A 49 -1.00 -16.57 6.92
N LEU A 50 -1.73 -16.69 5.80
CA LEU A 50 -2.04 -15.57 4.91
C LEU A 50 -3.45 -15.02 5.13
N SER A 51 -3.58 -13.71 5.12
CA SER A 51 -4.87 -13.01 5.27
C SER A 51 -5.05 -11.94 4.21
N LEU A 52 -6.31 -11.73 3.79
CA LEU A 52 -6.66 -10.62 2.91
C LEU A 52 -6.79 -9.37 3.78
N ARG A 53 -5.96 -8.35 3.52
CA ARG A 53 -5.90 -7.10 4.27
C ARG A 53 -6.17 -5.93 3.34
N THR A 54 -6.77 -4.88 3.88
CA THR A 54 -6.78 -3.57 3.23
C THR A 54 -5.53 -2.85 3.72
N PRO A 55 -4.60 -2.46 2.83
CA PRO A 55 -3.47 -1.65 3.22
C PRO A 55 -3.93 -0.34 3.88
N GLU A 56 -3.10 0.22 4.74
CA GLU A 56 -3.26 1.61 5.16
C GLU A 56 -3.01 2.52 3.96
N GLY A 57 -3.74 3.64 3.89
CA GLY A 57 -3.51 4.68 2.90
C GLY A 57 -2.21 5.43 3.20
N CYS A 58 -1.07 4.75 3.10
CA CYS A 58 0.25 5.35 3.23
C CYS A 58 1.00 5.16 1.91
N SER A 59 1.11 6.24 1.13
CA SER A 59 1.89 6.20 -0.10
C SER A 59 3.37 5.96 0.22
N LEU A 60 4.10 5.31 -0.71
CA LEU A 60 5.56 5.15 -0.60
C LEU A 60 6.23 6.49 -0.31
N SER A 61 5.81 7.54 -1.00
CA SER A 61 6.31 8.90 -0.81
C SER A 61 6.13 9.39 0.62
N ARG A 62 5.01 9.09 1.29
CA ARG A 62 4.81 9.47 2.69
C ARG A 62 5.74 8.67 3.59
N ALA A 63 5.79 7.35 3.42
CA ALA A 63 6.65 6.48 4.23
C ALA A 63 8.15 6.85 4.14
N THR A 64 8.63 7.25 2.96
CA THR A 64 10.04 7.64 2.76
C THR A 64 10.33 9.09 3.11
N SER A 65 9.36 9.99 2.90
CA SER A 65 9.56 11.43 3.14
C SER A 65 9.40 11.82 4.60
N PHE A 66 8.70 11.02 5.41
CA PHE A 66 8.53 11.25 6.86
C PHE A 66 9.77 10.81 7.65
N ASN A 67 10.90 11.46 7.40
CA ASN A 67 12.15 11.25 8.14
C ASN A 67 12.61 12.56 8.79
N ALA A 68 13.46 12.47 9.81
CA ALA A 68 13.89 13.61 10.60
C ALA A 68 14.50 14.74 9.75
N HIS A 69 15.29 14.39 8.73
CA HIS A 69 15.92 15.38 7.85
C HIS A 69 14.89 16.21 7.07
N ASN A 70 13.95 15.54 6.40
CA ASN A 70 12.91 16.21 5.62
C ASN A 70 11.95 17.01 6.51
N VAL A 71 11.60 16.47 7.68
CA VAL A 71 10.75 17.16 8.66
C VAL A 71 11.42 18.43 9.17
N ASN A 72 12.72 18.37 9.47
CA ASN A 72 13.48 19.56 9.89
C ASN A 72 13.51 20.62 8.78
N ILE A 73 13.80 20.24 7.54
CA ILE A 73 13.78 21.16 6.39
C ILE A 73 12.40 21.83 6.23
N PHE A 74 11.32 21.07 6.42
CA PHE A 74 9.96 21.63 6.35
C PHE A 74 9.74 22.70 7.42
N PHE A 75 10.09 22.42 8.68
CA PHE A 75 9.90 23.37 9.77
C PHE A 75 10.83 24.59 9.68
N ASP A 76 12.05 24.42 9.16
CA ASP A 76 12.96 25.53 8.88
C ASP A 76 12.37 26.49 7.85
N LYS A 77 11.83 25.96 6.75
CA LYS A 77 11.14 26.75 5.72
C LYS A 77 9.87 27.40 6.24
N LEU A 78 9.10 26.70 7.07
CA LEU A 78 7.91 27.26 7.71
C LEU A 78 8.29 28.45 8.59
N LYS A 79 9.34 28.32 9.41
CA LYS A 79 9.86 29.39 10.27
C LYS A 79 10.30 30.60 9.45
N GLU A 80 11.04 30.40 8.37
CA GLU A 80 11.46 31.48 7.45
C GLU A 80 10.26 32.22 6.85
N LEU A 81 9.25 31.48 6.39
CA LEU A 81 8.04 32.05 5.81
C LEU A 81 7.23 32.88 6.82
N LEU A 82 7.09 32.38 8.05
CA LEU A 82 6.40 33.11 9.13
C LEU A 82 7.16 34.39 9.54
N ALA A 83 8.49 34.34 9.54
CA ALA A 83 9.32 35.52 9.80
C ALA A 83 9.19 36.58 8.69
N ARG A 84 9.15 36.15 7.42
CA ARG A 84 8.98 37.05 6.26
C ARG A 84 7.58 37.65 6.18
N SER A 85 6.57 36.94 6.67
CA SER A 85 5.17 37.34 6.55
C SER A 85 4.43 37.18 7.88
N PRO A 86 4.62 38.13 8.82
CA PRO A 86 4.04 38.06 10.17
C PRO A 86 2.51 37.96 10.19
N ILE A 87 1.83 38.40 9.13
CA ILE A 87 0.38 38.29 8.98
C ILE A 87 -0.12 36.83 9.01
N PHE A 88 0.72 35.88 8.61
CA PHE A 88 0.44 34.44 8.65
C PHE A 88 0.92 33.76 9.94
N ALA A 89 1.68 34.46 10.79
CA ALA A 89 2.15 33.93 12.07
C ALA A 89 1.06 33.86 13.14
N ASN A 90 -0.13 34.42 12.86
CA ASN A 90 -1.28 34.22 13.72
C ASN A 90 -1.74 32.74 13.65
N GLY A 91 -1.70 32.05 14.78
CA GLY A 91 -2.13 30.65 14.88
C GLY A 91 -3.56 30.38 14.42
N THR A 92 -4.45 31.37 14.44
CA THR A 92 -5.83 31.24 13.90
C THR A 92 -5.88 31.10 12.37
N ARG A 93 -4.75 31.31 11.69
CA ARG A 93 -4.60 31.17 10.24
C ARG A 93 -3.81 29.92 9.82
N ILE A 94 -3.41 29.10 10.79
CA ILE A 94 -2.72 27.84 10.56
C ILE A 94 -3.73 26.71 10.81
N PHE A 95 -4.02 25.96 9.76
CA PHE A 95 -4.97 24.85 9.80
C PHE A 95 -4.21 23.54 9.74
N ASN A 96 -4.53 22.62 10.64
CA ASN A 96 -4.10 21.23 10.49
C ASN A 96 -4.96 20.56 9.42
N LEU A 97 -4.29 19.96 8.43
CA LEU A 97 -4.95 19.34 7.27
C LEU A 97 -5.72 18.06 7.64
N ASP A 98 -5.34 17.38 8.73
CA ASP A 98 -6.02 16.17 9.22
C ASP A 98 -7.44 16.47 9.72
N GLU A 99 -7.70 17.67 10.26
CA GLU A 99 -9.02 18.11 10.71
C GLU A 99 -9.98 18.46 9.55
N THR A 100 -9.46 18.69 8.35
CA THR A 100 -10.27 19.14 7.19
C THR A 100 -10.91 17.98 6.41
N GLY A 101 -10.65 16.73 6.79
CA GLY A 101 -11.21 15.54 6.14
C GLY A 101 -10.76 15.32 4.69
N THR A 102 -9.76 16.08 4.22
CA THR A 102 -9.23 16.00 2.86
C THR A 102 -8.17 14.90 2.77
N ILE A 103 -8.58 13.72 2.29
CA ILE A 103 -7.66 12.62 2.04
C ILE A 103 -6.88 12.84 0.74
N THR A 104 -5.55 12.87 0.83
CA THR A 104 -4.67 12.90 -0.35
C THR A 104 -4.30 11.50 -0.86
N VAL A 105 -4.87 10.45 -0.25
CA VAL A 105 -4.48 9.07 -0.50
C VAL A 105 -5.58 8.30 -1.19
N GLN A 106 -5.18 7.54 -2.20
CA GLN A 106 -6.05 6.64 -2.96
C GLN A 106 -6.56 5.51 -2.06
N ASN A 107 -7.78 5.04 -2.33
CA ASN A 107 -8.32 3.86 -1.67
C ASN A 107 -7.49 2.62 -2.06
N PRO A 108 -6.78 1.99 -1.11
CA PRO A 108 -5.89 0.89 -1.45
C PRO A 108 -6.67 -0.39 -1.75
N GLN A 109 -6.22 -1.11 -2.77
CA GLN A 109 -6.77 -2.42 -3.11
C GLN A 109 -6.39 -3.44 -2.03
N LYS A 110 -7.28 -4.41 -1.76
CA LYS A 110 -6.98 -5.50 -0.83
C LYS A 110 -5.83 -6.38 -1.35
N VAL A 111 -4.91 -6.70 -0.45
CA VAL A 111 -3.72 -7.52 -0.71
C VAL A 111 -3.66 -8.73 0.21
N LEU A 112 -3.02 -9.80 -0.26
CA LEU A 112 -2.65 -10.95 0.55
C LEU A 112 -1.35 -10.64 1.29
N ALA A 113 -1.42 -10.63 2.63
CA ALA A 113 -0.27 -10.39 3.50
C ALA A 113 -0.23 -11.44 4.63
N THR A 114 0.94 -11.63 5.23
CA THR A 114 1.13 -12.53 6.37
C THR A 114 0.33 -12.06 7.59
N LYS A 115 -0.28 -13.02 8.28
CA LYS A 115 -1.07 -12.82 9.49
C LYS A 115 -0.12 -12.44 10.62
N GLY A 116 -0.50 -11.42 11.39
CA GLY A 116 0.32 -10.90 12.49
C GLY A 116 1.15 -9.66 12.14
N VAL A 117 1.26 -9.29 10.85
CA VAL A 117 1.81 -8.00 10.44
C VAL A 117 0.85 -6.90 10.87
N LYS A 118 1.34 -5.99 11.73
CA LYS A 118 0.53 -4.91 12.33
C LYS A 118 0.15 -3.83 11.32
N SER A 119 1.05 -3.48 10.40
CA SER A 119 0.81 -2.47 9.38
C SER A 119 1.18 -3.00 8.01
N VAL A 120 0.19 -3.02 7.12
CA VAL A 120 0.37 -3.26 5.69
C VAL A 120 0.18 -1.90 5.05
N CYS A 121 1.26 -1.21 4.73
CA CYS A 121 1.23 -0.03 3.87
C CYS A 121 1.43 -0.50 2.43
#